data_AF-A0AB37URA2-F1
#
_entry.id   AF-A0AB37URA2-F1
#
_cell.length_a   1.000
_cell.length_b   1.000
_cell.length_c   1.000
_cell.angle_alpha   90.00
_cell.angle_beta   90.00
_cell.angle_gamma   90.00
#
_symmetry.space_group_name_H-M   'P 1'
#
loop_
_entity.id
_entity.type
_entity.pdbx_description
1 polymer ?
#
loop_
_entity_poly.entity_id
_entity_poly.type
_entity_poly.pdbx_seq_one_letter_code
_entity_poly.pdbx_strand_id
1 'polypeptide(L)'
;MNFRLNATIAAAAIALVSGFQFQAFASEPDYLCFVTTGAGDVLDLSQSLCAEKATKSTIAALDKAFIEAYKQQAMTHADVRDNLIANIQQSPEANIAAAKGVCNDLEAGITLEEIQEAQSEEHEAKADEVNSEIVNKLATQYYCPGVQ
;
A
#
# COMPACT_ATOMS: atom_id res chain seq x y z
N MET A 1 -11.95 -49.27 -62.19
CA MET A 1 -13.35 -48.77 -62.19
C MET A 1 -14.09 -49.49 -61.07
N ASN A 2 -14.58 -48.89 -59.98
CA ASN A 2 -14.81 -47.49 -59.64
C ASN A 2 -14.80 -47.36 -58.10
N PHE A 3 -14.02 -46.41 -57.58
CA PHE A 3 -14.14 -45.91 -56.21
C PHE A 3 -15.38 -45.00 -56.13
N ARG A 4 -16.22 -45.16 -55.11
CA ARG A 4 -17.23 -44.16 -54.73
C ARG A 4 -17.12 -43.89 -53.23
N LEU A 5 -16.35 -42.88 -52.86
CA LEU A 5 -16.41 -42.25 -51.55
C LEU A 5 -17.60 -41.28 -51.55
N ASN A 6 -18.63 -41.56 -50.76
CA ASN A 6 -19.64 -40.58 -50.41
C ASN A 6 -19.22 -39.92 -49.10
N ALA A 7 -18.57 -38.77 -49.19
CA ALA A 7 -18.25 -37.93 -48.04
C ALA A 7 -19.44 -36.99 -47.76
N THR A 8 -20.28 -37.35 -46.79
CA THR A 8 -21.27 -36.44 -46.21
C THR A 8 -20.57 -35.51 -45.22
N ILE A 9 -20.37 -34.26 -45.62
CA ILE A 9 -19.90 -33.20 -44.73
C ILE A 9 -21.10 -32.74 -43.90
N ALA A 10 -21.23 -33.26 -42.68
CA ALA A 10 -22.17 -32.74 -41.70
C ALA A 10 -21.63 -31.40 -41.18
N ALA A 11 -22.28 -30.30 -41.57
CA ALA A 11 -21.99 -28.98 -41.02
C ALA A 11 -22.50 -28.93 -39.57
N ALA A 12 -21.59 -29.13 -38.61
CA ALA A 12 -21.87 -28.87 -37.20
C ALA A 12 -22.00 -27.35 -37.02
N ALA A 13 -23.22 -26.88 -36.75
CA ALA A 13 -23.47 -25.51 -36.34
C ALA A 13 -22.86 -25.30 -34.95
N ILE A 14 -21.71 -24.64 -34.88
CA ILE A 14 -21.11 -24.19 -33.63
C ILE A 14 -21.95 -23.01 -33.15
N ALA A 15 -22.85 -23.27 -32.20
CA ALA A 15 -23.55 -22.22 -31.48
C ALA A 15 -22.51 -21.45 -30.64
N LEU A 16 -22.12 -20.27 -31.12
CA LEU A 16 -21.36 -19.30 -30.33
C LEU A 16 -22.28 -18.80 -29.21
N VAL A 17 -22.21 -19.45 -28.06
CA VAL A 17 -22.73 -18.91 -26.81
C VAL A 17 -21.93 -17.63 -26.56
N SER A 18 -22.57 -16.48 -26.68
CA SER A 18 -22.07 -15.18 -26.24
C SER A 18 -22.02 -15.16 -24.71
N GLY A 19 -21.12 -15.98 -24.16
CA GLY A 19 -20.76 -15.97 -22.76
C GLY A 19 -19.90 -14.74 -22.49
N PHE A 20 -20.41 -13.87 -21.62
CA PHE A 20 -19.69 -12.95 -20.76
C PHE A 20 -18.28 -12.57 -21.24
N GLN A 21 -18.17 -11.38 -21.84
CA GLN A 21 -16.87 -10.73 -21.96
C GLN A 21 -16.39 -10.37 -20.56
N PHE A 22 -15.66 -11.29 -19.93
CA PHE A 22 -14.72 -10.91 -18.89
C PHE A 22 -13.70 -10.00 -19.56
N GLN A 23 -13.76 -8.71 -19.22
CA GLN A 23 -12.71 -7.77 -19.56
C GLN A 23 -11.46 -8.26 -18.81
N ALA A 24 -10.62 -9.05 -19.50
CA ALA A 24 -9.28 -9.35 -19.03
C ALA A 24 -8.48 -8.05 -19.16
N PHE A 25 -8.43 -7.27 -18.09
CA PHE A 25 -7.44 -6.22 -17.94
C PHE A 25 -6.09 -6.91 -17.84
N ALA A 26 -5.35 -6.94 -18.95
CA ALA A 26 -3.95 -7.36 -18.94
C ALA A 26 -3.17 -6.30 -18.17
N SER A 27 -2.87 -6.58 -16.91
CA SER A 27 -1.90 -5.81 -16.14
C SER A 27 -0.51 -6.07 -16.71
N GLU A 28 0.27 -5.01 -16.89
CA GLU A 28 1.69 -5.15 -17.24
C GLU A 28 2.37 -6.02 -16.18
N PRO A 29 3.08 -7.10 -16.55
CA PRO A 29 3.72 -7.95 -15.57
C PRO A 29 4.75 -7.13 -14.79
N ASP A 30 4.69 -7.18 -13.46
CA ASP A 30 5.69 -6.53 -12.61
C ASP A 30 7.01 -7.30 -12.78
N TYR A 31 7.81 -6.90 -13.75
CA TYR A 31 9.09 -7.54 -14.11
C TYR A 31 10.09 -7.56 -12.95
N LEU A 32 9.85 -6.81 -11.86
CA LEU A 32 10.66 -6.88 -10.65
C LEU A 32 10.37 -8.14 -9.82
N CYS A 33 9.22 -8.78 -10.06
CA CYS A 33 8.74 -9.94 -9.30
C CYS A 33 8.92 -11.26 -10.05
N PHE A 34 9.38 -11.21 -11.29
CA PHE A 34 9.71 -12.38 -12.10
C PHE A 34 11.18 -12.31 -12.50
N VAL A 35 11.97 -13.28 -12.06
CA VAL A 35 13.40 -13.35 -12.38
C VAL A 35 13.65 -14.55 -13.28
N THR A 36 14.36 -14.34 -14.39
CA THR A 36 14.80 -15.45 -15.25
C THR A 36 16.17 -15.93 -14.79
N THR A 37 16.32 -17.23 -14.54
CA THR A 37 17.62 -17.83 -14.19
C THR A 37 18.53 -17.89 -15.41
N GLY A 38 19.84 -18.10 -15.20
CA GLY A 38 20.78 -18.30 -16.30
C GLY A 38 20.49 -19.53 -17.19
N ALA A 39 19.64 -20.45 -16.73
CA ALA A 39 19.16 -21.61 -17.50
C ALA A 39 17.89 -21.31 -18.32
N GLY A 40 17.28 -20.13 -18.14
CA GLY A 40 16.05 -19.71 -18.81
C GLY A 40 14.77 -20.01 -18.04
N ASP A 41 14.85 -20.55 -16.82
CA ASP A 41 13.68 -20.78 -15.97
C ASP A 41 13.17 -19.46 -15.38
N VAL A 42 11.85 -19.29 -15.29
CA VAL A 42 11.24 -18.11 -14.65
C VAL A 42 10.88 -18.44 -13.20
N LEU A 43 11.48 -17.72 -12.27
CA LEU A 43 11.13 -17.74 -10.85
C LEU A 43 10.08 -16.67 -10.57
N ASP A 44 8.93 -17.09 -10.06
CA ASP A 44 7.86 -16.21 -9.60
C ASP A 44 8.05 -15.90 -8.10
N LEU A 45 8.36 -14.65 -7.80
CA LEU A 45 8.56 -14.13 -6.44
C LEU A 45 7.33 -13.39 -5.91
N SER A 46 6.22 -13.38 -6.68
CA SER A 46 4.98 -12.69 -6.34
C SER A 46 4.37 -13.15 -5.02
N GLN A 47 4.59 -14.41 -4.63
CA GLN A 47 4.04 -14.98 -3.39
C GLN A 47 4.98 -14.92 -2.19
N SER A 48 6.20 -14.39 -2.35
CA SER A 48 7.18 -14.27 -1.26
C SER A 48 7.64 -12.83 -1.07
N LEU A 49 8.56 -12.35 -1.91
CA LEU A 49 9.20 -11.04 -1.78
C LEU A 49 8.32 -9.91 -2.31
N CYS A 50 7.50 -10.21 -3.30
CA CYS A 50 6.59 -9.24 -3.91
C CYS A 50 5.15 -9.33 -3.38
N ALA A 51 4.88 -10.24 -2.44
CA ALA A 51 3.54 -10.43 -1.87
C ALA A 51 3.01 -9.15 -1.22
N GLU A 52 3.90 -8.28 -0.75
CA GLU A 52 3.53 -7.03 -0.09
C GLU A 52 3.01 -5.94 -1.04
N LYS A 53 3.22 -6.08 -2.37
CA LYS A 53 2.69 -5.10 -3.34
C LYS A 53 1.24 -5.36 -3.78
N ALA A 54 0.68 -6.53 -3.49
CA ALA A 54 -0.67 -6.91 -3.88
C ALA A 54 -1.68 -6.96 -2.71
N THR A 55 -1.27 -6.60 -1.49
CA THR A 55 -2.23 -6.33 -0.44
C THR A 55 -2.76 -4.91 -0.62
N LYS A 56 -3.99 -4.81 -1.13
CA LYS A 56 -4.88 -3.72 -0.74
C LYS A 56 -4.83 -3.66 0.78
N SER A 57 -3.97 -2.80 1.32
CA SER A 57 -3.68 -2.73 2.75
C SER A 57 -5.03 -2.60 3.44
N THR A 58 -5.44 -3.67 4.12
CA THR A 58 -6.67 -3.61 4.90
C THR A 58 -6.27 -2.83 6.13
N ILE A 59 -6.32 -1.50 6.01
CA ILE A 59 -6.02 -0.56 7.08
C ILE A 59 -6.78 -1.07 8.30
N ALA A 60 -6.04 -1.48 9.33
CA ALA A 60 -6.62 -2.04 10.53
C ALA A 60 -7.56 -1.01 11.15
N ALA A 61 -8.54 -1.44 11.94
CA ALA A 61 -9.49 -0.49 12.56
C ALA A 61 -8.77 0.61 13.36
N LEU A 62 -7.65 0.26 14.00
CA LEU A 62 -6.78 1.17 14.71
C LEU A 62 -6.09 2.18 13.79
N ASP A 63 -5.50 1.70 12.68
CA ASP A 63 -4.85 2.55 11.68
C ASP A 63 -5.87 3.53 11.03
N LYS A 64 -7.13 3.11 10.84
CA LYS A 64 -8.21 4.00 10.35
C LYS A 64 -8.52 5.10 11.35
N ALA A 65 -8.62 4.76 12.62
CA ALA A 65 -8.88 5.71 13.68
C ALA A 65 -7.72 6.71 13.83
N PHE A 66 -6.47 6.23 13.70
CA PHE A 66 -5.29 7.09 13.63
C PHE A 66 -5.36 8.07 12.46
N ILE A 67 -5.68 7.61 11.24
CA ILE A 67 -5.80 8.50 10.06
C ILE A 67 -6.89 9.56 10.27
N GLU A 68 -8.03 9.19 10.85
CA GLU A 68 -9.10 10.14 11.13
C GLU A 68 -8.66 11.19 12.16
N ALA A 69 -8.05 10.77 13.26
CA ALA A 69 -7.53 11.66 14.27
C ALA A 69 -6.42 12.58 13.73
N TYR A 70 -5.54 12.06 12.88
CA TYR A 70 -4.52 12.82 12.17
C TYR A 70 -5.17 13.94 11.35
N LYS A 71 -6.19 13.61 10.55
CA LYS A 71 -6.91 14.61 9.76
C LYS A 71 -7.55 15.68 10.64
N GLN A 72 -8.15 15.31 11.78
CA GLN A 72 -8.72 16.28 12.72
C GLN A 72 -7.66 17.22 13.32
N GLN A 73 -6.47 16.71 13.68
CA GLN A 73 -5.37 17.56 14.13
C GLN A 73 -4.87 18.46 12.99
N ALA A 74 -4.68 17.94 11.77
CA ALA A 74 -4.25 18.74 10.63
C ALA A 74 -5.18 19.93 10.32
N MET A 75 -6.49 19.79 10.59
CA MET A 75 -7.46 20.89 10.44
C MET A 75 -7.17 22.10 11.34
N THR A 76 -6.43 21.95 12.45
CA THR A 76 -6.08 23.07 13.35
C THR A 76 -4.92 23.90 12.84
N HIS A 77 -4.18 23.43 11.82
CA HIS A 77 -3.02 24.10 11.25
C HIS A 77 -3.35 24.70 9.87
N ALA A 78 -4.12 25.78 9.86
CA ALA A 78 -4.75 26.31 8.64
C ALA A 78 -3.78 26.64 7.49
N ASP A 79 -2.53 26.99 7.80
CA ASP A 79 -1.49 27.39 6.86
C ASP A 79 -0.82 26.21 6.14
N VAL A 80 -0.78 25.03 6.77
CA VAL A 80 -0.19 23.80 6.20
C VAL A 80 -1.21 22.67 5.99
N ARG A 81 -2.46 22.86 6.44
CA ARG A 81 -3.55 21.87 6.42
C ARG A 81 -3.66 21.14 5.09
N ASP A 82 -3.74 21.86 3.97
CA ASP A 82 -4.00 21.24 2.67
C ASP A 82 -2.85 20.30 2.26
N ASN A 83 -1.62 20.65 2.61
CA ASN A 83 -0.45 19.78 2.42
C ASN A 83 -0.53 18.54 3.32
N LEU A 84 -0.81 18.71 4.62
CA LEU A 84 -0.93 17.59 5.57
C LEU A 84 -2.05 16.61 5.17
N ILE A 85 -3.19 17.13 4.72
CA ILE A 85 -4.34 16.35 4.28
C ILE A 85 -4.03 15.62 2.96
N ALA A 86 -3.35 16.27 2.03
CA ALA A 86 -2.93 15.63 0.79
C ALA A 86 -1.92 14.50 1.07
N ASN A 87 -0.94 14.74 1.94
CA ASN A 87 0.08 13.77 2.32
C ASN A 87 -0.53 12.49 2.92
N ILE A 88 -1.38 12.61 3.95
CA ILE A 88 -2.02 11.44 4.59
C ILE A 88 -3.02 10.72 3.66
N GLN A 89 -3.55 11.40 2.64
CA GLN A 89 -4.40 10.76 1.62
C GLN A 89 -3.60 10.01 0.58
N GLN A 90 -2.44 10.54 0.18
CA GLN A 90 -1.58 9.94 -0.83
C GLN A 90 -0.76 8.76 -0.28
N SER A 91 -0.29 8.86 0.96
CA SER A 91 0.58 7.86 1.60
C SER A 91 0.25 7.70 3.09
N PRO A 92 -0.94 7.16 3.44
CA PRO A 92 -1.30 6.93 4.84
C PRO A 92 -0.33 5.98 5.55
N GLU A 93 0.25 5.02 4.82
CA GLU A 93 1.18 4.02 5.35
C GLU A 93 2.46 4.66 5.91
N ALA A 94 2.95 5.75 5.32
CA ALA A 94 4.14 6.44 5.80
C ALA A 94 3.93 7.03 7.21
N ASN A 95 2.81 7.72 7.42
CA ASN A 95 2.50 8.31 8.73
C ASN A 95 2.15 7.24 9.77
N ILE A 96 1.51 6.14 9.36
CA ILE A 96 1.29 4.98 10.24
C ILE A 96 2.62 4.35 10.66
N ALA A 97 3.54 4.14 9.71
CA ALA A 97 4.84 3.56 9.98
C ALA A 97 5.67 4.47 10.89
N ALA A 98 5.67 5.78 10.64
CA ALA A 98 6.32 6.77 11.49
C ALA A 98 5.76 6.74 12.92
N ALA A 99 4.44 6.71 13.09
CA ALA A 99 3.81 6.63 14.41
C ALA A 99 4.15 5.33 15.15
N LYS A 100 4.23 4.20 14.45
CA LYS A 100 4.69 2.93 15.02
C LYS A 100 6.19 2.96 15.37
N GLY A 101 7.00 3.66 14.57
CA GLY A 101 8.43 3.89 14.84
C GLY A 101 8.66 4.65 16.13
N VAL A 102 8.00 5.82 16.28
CA VAL A 102 8.01 6.62 17.52
C VAL A 102 7.65 5.76 18.71
N CYS A 103 6.65 4.92 18.55
CA CYS A 103 6.19 4.04 19.59
C CYS A 103 7.24 3.02 20.04
N ASN A 104 7.92 2.39 19.08
CA ASN A 104 9.01 1.46 19.36
C ASN A 104 10.19 2.17 20.07
N ASP A 105 10.49 3.41 19.67
CA ASP A 105 11.56 4.21 20.28
C ASP A 105 11.23 4.55 21.74
N LEU A 106 9.97 4.93 22.01
CA LEU A 106 9.48 5.16 23.36
C LEU A 106 9.54 3.89 24.21
N GLU A 107 9.14 2.74 23.66
CA GLU A 107 9.25 1.43 24.35
C GLU A 107 10.70 1.02 24.62
N ALA A 108 11.64 1.46 23.77
CA ALA A 108 13.07 1.28 23.96
C ALA A 108 13.67 2.25 25.01
N GLY A 109 12.87 3.17 25.54
CA GLY A 109 13.27 4.14 26.57
C GLY A 109 13.86 5.43 26.01
N ILE A 110 13.73 5.69 24.71
CA ILE A 110 14.02 7.00 24.11
C ILE A 110 12.87 7.93 24.45
N THR A 111 13.15 9.13 24.94
CA THR A 111 12.11 10.10 25.29
C THR A 111 11.49 10.75 24.07
N LEU A 112 10.27 11.26 24.21
CA LEU A 112 9.62 12.01 23.12
C LEU A 112 10.41 13.27 22.72
N GLU A 113 11.09 13.88 23.69
CA GLU A 113 11.93 15.06 23.48
C GLU A 113 13.15 14.72 22.62
N GLU A 114 13.83 13.60 22.88
CA GLU A 114 14.94 13.12 22.06
C GLU A 114 14.51 12.76 20.63
N ILE A 115 13.32 12.15 20.48
CA ILE A 115 12.74 11.85 19.16
C ILE A 115 12.46 13.14 18.39
N GLN A 116 11.88 14.15 19.05
CA GLN A 116 11.58 15.44 18.45
C GLN A 116 12.85 16.22 18.08
N GLU A 117 13.88 16.18 18.92
CA GLU A 117 15.17 16.83 18.64
C GLU A 117 15.81 16.23 17.39
N ALA A 118 15.87 14.90 17.28
CA ALA A 118 16.41 14.22 16.09
C ALA A 118 15.63 14.56 14.81
N GLN A 119 14.30 14.67 14.89
CA GLN A 119 13.45 15.02 13.75
C GLN A 119 13.58 16.50 13.36
N SER A 120 13.77 17.40 14.34
CA SER A 120 13.88 18.84 14.10
C SER A 120 15.10 19.23 13.25
N GLU A 121 16.16 18.41 13.28
CA GLU A 121 17.34 18.60 12.42
C GLU A 121 17.08 18.21 10.94
N GLU A 122 16.05 17.40 10.67
CA GLU A 122 15.71 16.90 9.34
C GLU A 122 14.61 17.70 8.63
N HIS A 123 13.88 18.56 9.34
CA HIS A 123 12.73 19.29 8.79
C HIS A 123 13.11 20.62 8.15
N GLU A 124 13.10 20.66 6.82
CA GLU A 124 13.29 21.91 6.06
C GLU A 124 11.99 22.72 5.87
N ALA A 125 10.83 22.04 5.89
CA ALA A 125 9.53 22.66 5.68
C ALA A 125 8.63 22.59 6.92
N LYS A 126 7.89 23.69 7.17
CA LYS A 126 6.92 23.79 8.28
C LYS A 126 5.87 22.68 8.28
N ALA A 127 5.47 22.20 7.11
CA ALA A 127 4.51 21.10 7.00
C ALA A 127 5.09 19.79 7.55
N ASP A 128 6.39 19.55 7.39
CA ASP A 128 7.05 18.34 7.88
C ASP A 128 7.21 18.37 9.40
N GLU A 129 7.58 19.53 9.95
CA GLU A 129 7.62 19.77 11.41
C GLU A 129 6.25 19.49 12.05
N VAL A 130 5.18 20.11 11.52
CA VAL A 130 3.81 19.91 12.03
C VAL A 130 3.34 18.47 11.82
N ASN A 131 3.70 17.83 10.70
CA ASN A 131 3.39 16.41 10.46
C ASN A 131 3.98 15.54 11.56
N SER A 132 5.28 15.72 11.86
CA SER A 132 5.98 14.96 12.91
C SER A 132 5.38 15.22 14.29
N GLU A 133 5.06 16.47 14.64
CA GLU A 133 4.38 16.78 15.90
C GLU A 133 3.05 16.02 16.05
N ILE A 134 2.21 16.02 15.00
CA ILE A 134 0.93 15.32 15.00
C ILE A 134 1.15 13.80 15.11
N VAL A 135 2.09 13.25 14.33
CA VAL A 135 2.44 11.82 14.34
C VAL A 135 2.91 11.38 15.73
N ASN A 136 3.86 12.11 16.32
CA ASN A 136 4.44 11.84 17.64
C ASN A 136 3.36 11.85 18.73
N LYS A 137 2.48 12.85 18.71
CA LYS A 137 1.37 12.97 19.65
C LYS A 137 0.36 11.82 19.53
N LEU A 138 0.05 11.40 18.30
CA LEU A 138 -0.92 10.33 18.06
C LEU A 138 -0.32 8.94 18.26
N ALA A 139 1.00 8.78 18.15
CA ALA A 139 1.69 7.52 18.40
C ALA A 139 1.40 6.96 19.81
N THR A 140 1.55 7.79 20.84
CA THR A 140 1.28 7.43 22.25
C THR A 140 -0.19 7.13 22.53
N GLN A 141 -1.11 7.66 21.72
CA GLN A 141 -2.54 7.46 21.89
C GLN A 141 -3.04 6.17 21.21
N TYR A 142 -2.50 5.86 20.03
CA TYR A 142 -3.02 4.77 19.20
C TYR A 142 -2.14 3.53 19.23
N TYR A 143 -0.81 3.64 19.32
CA TYR A 143 0.08 2.49 19.16
C TYR A 143 0.77 2.03 20.46
N CYS A 144 1.07 2.94 21.41
CA CYS A 144 1.59 2.59 22.75
C CYS A 144 0.88 3.36 23.86
N PRO A 145 -0.41 3.07 24.10
CA PRO A 145 -1.13 3.63 25.23
C PRO A 145 -0.47 3.16 26.53
N GLY A 146 0.23 4.06 27.22
CA GLY A 146 0.86 3.80 28.52
C GLY A 146 2.37 4.04 28.58
N VAL A 147 3.01 4.30 27.44
CA VAL A 147 4.40 4.76 27.37
C VAL A 147 4.37 6.29 27.30
N GLN A 148 4.94 6.95 28.31
CA GLN A 148 5.02 8.40 28.47
C GLN A 148 6.45 8.79 28.82
#